data_AF-A0A3L7P1M6-F1
#
_entry.id   AF-A0A3L7P1M6-F1
#
_cell.length_a   1.000
_cell.length_b   1.000
_cell.length_c   1.000
_cell.angle_alpha   90.00
_cell.angle_beta   90.00
_cell.angle_gamma   90.00
#
_symmetry.space_group_name_H-M   'P 1'
#
loop_
_entity.id
_entity.type
_entity.pdbx_description
1 polymer ?
#
loop_
_entity_poly.entity_id
_entity_poly.type
_entity_poly.pdbx_seq_one_letter_code
_entity_poly.pdbx_strand_id
1 'polypeptide(L)' 'DNNGGERGIRPAVLIRKNSYGNGSERGAQTQAVMMTIMRTLKMREHNPVQICVDALKSYVRSGKLPPLPTKITANG' A
#
# COMPACT_ATOMS: atom_id res chain seq x y z
N ASP A 1 -12.42 10.93 -21.62
CA ASP A 1 -12.60 9.72 -20.78
C ASP A 1 -11.63 9.80 -19.61
N ASN A 2 -12.07 10.38 -18.48
CA ASN A 2 -11.20 10.70 -17.33
C ASN A 2 -11.26 9.63 -16.23
N ASN A 3 -11.80 8.45 -16.55
CA ASN A 3 -12.39 7.55 -15.57
C ASN A 3 -11.36 6.64 -14.88
N GLY A 4 -10.27 6.29 -15.55
CA GLY A 4 -9.25 5.38 -14.99
C GLY A 4 -8.28 6.08 -14.04
N GLY A 5 -7.66 7.16 -14.50
CA GLY A 5 -6.66 7.92 -13.73
C GLY A 5 -7.25 8.58 -12.49
N GLU A 6 -8.42 9.21 -12.63
CA GLU A 6 -9.11 9.88 -11.53
C GLU A 6 -9.56 8.87 -10.46
N ARG A 7 -10.21 7.75 -10.84
CA ARG A 7 -10.56 6.67 -9.90
C ARG A 7 -9.33 6.05 -9.27
N GLY A 8 -8.22 6.02 -10.00
CA GLY A 8 -6.92 5.69 -9.47
C GLY A 8 -6.52 6.61 -8.33
N ILE A 9 -6.58 7.93 -8.46
CA ILE A 9 -6.05 8.84 -7.44
C ILE A 9 -6.99 8.97 -6.21
N ARG A 10 -8.31 8.78 -6.40
CA ARG A 10 -9.35 9.00 -5.37
C ARG A 10 -9.12 8.31 -4.02
N PRO A 11 -8.75 7.01 -3.92
CA PRO A 11 -8.50 6.35 -2.63
C PRO A 11 -7.40 7.04 -1.81
N ALA A 12 -6.35 7.51 -2.48
CA ALA A 12 -5.24 8.19 -1.81
C ALA A 12 -5.63 9.58 -1.29
N VAL A 13 -6.41 10.32 -2.08
CA VAL A 13 -6.92 11.63 -1.68
C VAL A 13 -7.91 11.52 -0.51
N LEU A 14 -8.80 10.51 -0.55
CA LEU A 14 -9.78 10.28 0.51
C LEU A 14 -9.11 9.90 1.84
N ILE A 15 -8.13 8.98 1.80
CA ILE A 15 -7.37 8.57 3.00
C ILE A 15 -6.54 9.73 3.55
N ARG A 16 -5.90 10.52 2.68
CA ARG A 16 -5.18 11.74 3.10
C ARG A 16 -6.08 12.69 3.88
N LYS A 17 -7.31 12.89 3.40
CA LYS A 17 -8.25 13.84 3.99
C LYS A 17 -8.83 13.35 5.32
N ASN A 18 -9.16 12.06 5.42
CA ASN A 18 -9.86 11.50 6.59
C ASN A 18 -8.92 10.99 7.70
N SER A 19 -7.65 10.73 7.40
CA SER A 19 -6.72 10.12 8.36
C SER A 19 -6.12 11.12 9.37
N TYR A 20 -6.13 12.43 9.09
CA TYR A 20 -5.54 13.53 9.91
C TYR A 20 -4.07 13.33 10.38
N GLY A 21 -3.40 12.25 9.99
CA GLY A 21 -2.07 11.84 10.45
C GLY A 21 -0.91 12.61 9.82
N ASN A 22 -1.19 13.68 9.08
CA ASN A 22 -0.24 14.52 8.35
C ASN A 22 -0.06 15.92 8.97
N GLY A 23 -0.54 16.14 10.20
CA GLY A 23 -0.33 17.40 10.93
C GLY A 23 1.13 17.71 11.30
N SER A 24 2.03 16.73 11.13
CA SER A 24 3.49 16.91 11.24
C SER A 24 4.18 16.35 10.00
N GLU A 25 5.38 16.86 9.70
CA GLU A 25 6.19 16.39 8.55
C GLU A 25 6.49 14.89 8.63
N ARG A 26 6.83 14.40 9.84
CA ARG A 26 7.07 12.97 10.10
C ARG A 26 5.82 12.12 9.85
N GLY A 27 4.65 12.62 10.24
CA GLY A 27 3.37 11.97 9.99
C GLY A 27 3.02 11.93 8.49
N ALA A 28 3.25 13.02 7.77
CA ALA A 28 3.04 13.11 6.34
C ALA A 28 3.96 12.13 5.56
N GLN A 29 5.23 12.03 5.94
CA GLN A 29 6.17 11.07 5.34
C GLN A 29 5.73 9.62 5.58
N THR A 30 5.36 9.29 6.83
CA THR A 30 4.87 7.95 7.19
C THR A 30 3.63 7.60 6.38
N GLN A 31 2.69 8.53 6.26
CA GLN A 31 1.48 8.34 5.47
C GLN A 31 1.80 8.13 3.99
N ALA A 32 2.72 8.91 3.40
CA ALA A 32 3.12 8.76 2.00
C ALA A 32 3.72 7.38 1.70
N VAL A 33 4.59 6.88 2.58
CA VAL A 33 5.18 5.54 2.48
C VAL A 33 4.09 4.47 2.55
N MET A 34 3.21 4.55 3.56
CA MET A 34 2.15 3.56 3.74
C MET A 34 1.17 3.54 2.57
N MET A 35 0.80 4.71 2.06
CA MET A 35 -0.06 4.85 0.88
C MET A 35 0.57 4.20 -0.35
N THR A 36 1.88 4.35 -0.54
CA THR A 36 2.60 3.75 -1.67
C THR A 36 2.62 2.23 -1.58
N ILE A 37 2.87 1.67 -0.39
CA ILE A 37 2.87 0.22 -0.15
C ILE A 37 1.47 -0.37 -0.39
N MET A 38 0.46 0.18 0.29
CA MET A 38 -0.92 -0.30 0.18
C MET A 38 -1.44 -0.21 -1.27
N ARG A 39 -1.12 0.88 -1.97
CA ARG A 39 -1.50 1.07 -3.36
C ARG A 39 -0.83 0.04 -4.28
N THR A 40 0.47 -0.16 -4.13
CA THR A 40 1.21 -1.13 -4.95
C THR A 40 0.64 -2.54 -4.79
N LEU A 41 0.36 -2.96 -3.56
CA LEU A 41 -0.23 -4.27 -3.28
C LEU A 41 -1.65 -4.40 -3.85
N LYS A 42 -2.47 -3.35 -3.75
CA LYS A 42 -3.82 -3.34 -4.33
C LYS A 42 -3.80 -3.41 -5.86
N MET A 43 -2.88 -2.71 -6.53
CA MET A 43 -2.71 -2.79 -7.99
C MET A 43 -2.22 -4.15 -8.47
N ARG A 44 -1.54 -4.90 -7.60
CA ARG A 44 -1.10 -6.27 -7.84
C ARG A 44 -2.14 -7.33 -7.45
N GLU A 45 -3.34 -6.89 -7.08
CA GLU A 45 -4.49 -7.73 -6.72
C GLU A 45 -4.33 -8.53 -5.42
N HIS A 46 -3.43 -8.06 -4.53
CA HIS A 46 -3.24 -8.65 -3.21
C HIS A 46 -4.08 -7.95 -2.13
N ASN A 47 -4.32 -8.67 -1.03
CA ASN A 47 -4.79 -8.04 0.21
C ASN A 47 -3.60 -7.33 0.88
N PRO A 48 -3.56 -5.97 0.90
CA PRO A 48 -2.40 -5.23 1.35
C PRO A 48 -2.09 -5.44 2.85
N VAL A 49 -3.13 -5.57 3.68
CA VAL A 49 -2.96 -5.73 5.13
C VAL A 49 -2.35 -7.08 5.45
N GLN A 50 -2.87 -8.15 4.83
CA GLN A 50 -2.37 -9.51 5.03
C GLN A 50 -0.89 -9.63 4.63
N ILE A 51 -0.53 -9.11 3.44
CA ILE A 51 0.86 -9.14 2.97
C ILE A 51 1.80 -8.36 3.91
N CYS A 52 1.40 -7.18 4.39
CA CYS A 52 2.21 -6.43 5.35
C CYS A 52 2.41 -7.20 6.66
N VAL A 53 1.36 -7.83 7.19
CA VAL A 53 1.43 -8.64 8.42
C VAL A 53 2.36 -9.84 8.22
N ASP A 54 2.24 -10.56 7.12
CA ASP A 54 3.06 -11.73 6.84
C ASP A 54 4.52 -11.36 6.57
N ALA A 55 4.76 -10.22 5.90
CA ALA A 55 6.10 -9.67 5.73
C ALA A 55 6.77 -9.32 7.06
N LEU A 56 6.04 -8.68 7.97
CA LEU A 56 6.52 -8.38 9.32
C LEU A 56 6.81 -9.64 10.12
N LYS A 57 5.92 -10.64 10.09
CA LYS A 57 6.16 -11.94 10.74
C LYS A 57 7.41 -12.63 10.21
N SER A 58 7.61 -12.62 8.88
CA SER A 58 8.81 -13.20 8.25
C SER A 58 10.07 -12.45 8.67
N TYR A 59 10.03 -11.12 8.68
CA TYR A 59 11.15 -10.28 9.07
C TYR A 59 11.56 -10.51 10.52
N VAL A 60 10.60 -10.53 11.45
CA VAL A 60 10.86 -10.78 12.88
C VAL A 60 11.53 -12.14 13.11
N ARG A 61 11.19 -13.16 12.31
CA ARG A 61 11.75 -14.51 12.45
C ARG A 61 13.12 -14.71 11.78
N SER A 62 13.34 -14.06 10.63
CA SER A 62 14.49 -14.34 9.77
C SER A 62 15.50 -13.19 9.68
N GLY A 63 15.14 -12.00 10.16
CA GLY A 63 15.88 -10.76 9.93
C GLY A 63 15.87 -10.28 8.47
N LYS A 64 15.16 -10.99 7.57
CA LYS A 64 15.13 -10.73 6.13
C LYS A 64 13.72 -10.35 5.70
N LEU A 65 13.62 -9.26 4.95
CA LEU A 65 12.35 -8.84 4.38
C LEU A 65 12.03 -9.74 3.17
N PRO A 66 10.82 -10.30 3.07
CA PRO A 66 10.45 -11.06 1.89
C PRO A 66 10.34 -10.15 0.66
N PRO A 67 10.56 -10.70 -0.55
CA PRO A 67 10.42 -9.94 -1.78
C PRO A 67 8.98 -9.48 -1.99
N LEU A 68 8.81 -8.39 -2.74
CA LEU A 68 7.49 -7.87 -3.09
C LEU A 68 6.74 -8.91 -3.95
N PRO A 69 5.49 -9.30 -3.59
CA PRO A 69 4.79 -10.36 -4.28
C PRO A 69 4.55 -9.98 -5.75
N THR A 70 4.70 -10.94 -6.65
CA THR A 70 4.40 -10.77 -8.07
C THR A 70 2.92 -10.42 -8.27
N LYS A 71 2.58 -9.75 -9.37
CA LYS A 71 1.17 -9.55 -9.71
C LYS A 71 0.50 -10.91 -9.87
N ILE A 72 -0.72 -11.08 -9.35
CA ILE A 72 -1.52 -12.27 -9.66
C ILE A 72 -1.81 -12.21 -11.16
N THR A 73 -1.06 -12.94 -11.97
CA THR A 73 -1.43 -13.16 -13.36
C THR A 73 -2.65 -14.07 -13.35
N ALA A 74 -3.76 -13.61 -13.92
CA ALA A 74 -4.84 -14.51 -14.26
C ALA A 74 -4.24 -15.59 -15.16
N ASN A 75 -4.25 -16.85 -14.72
CA ASN A 75 -4.02 -17.96 -15.61
C ASN A 75 -5.20 -17.96 -16.60
N GLY A 76 -4.92 -17.48 -17.81
CA GLY A 76 -5.79 -17.50 -18.98
C GLY A 76 -4.90 -17.62 -20.21
#